data_AF-A0A0Q4GPV8-F1
#
_entry.id   AF-A0A0Q4GPV8-F1
#
_cell.length_a   1.000
_cell.length_b   1.000
_cell.length_c   1.000
_cell.angle_alpha   90.00
_cell.angle_beta   90.00
_cell.angle_gamma   90.00
#
_symmetry.space_group_name_H-M   'P 1'
#
loop_
_entity.id
_entity.type
_entity.pdbx_description
1 polymer ?
#
loop_
_entity_poly.entity_id
_entity_poly.type
_entity_poly.pdbx_seq_one_letter_code
_entity_poly.pdbx_strand_id
1 'polypeptide(L)'
;MNAAELIAAAWPWLLGVGGLLALFLLWLLVPLTALWCLPVPVVHKLRASACFVGALARAALPKLFGLSAYLVVPLLVRRLSWSAESLARLDGVYGNNWGVNGDKRLWIDPEGTGAGIPLPVSLLDTPEARALCYWCPGEHPRSAKARRAWLTRNRCTNLSLQLGKPWPTGPKQAWGDIDTEKSRPGWVLFEQGGLYHLHGCLALGGRVLRISFGYKLGKLRDRTFPRVPPTIVPASLPRRGDPEAAAAQDLFLSAEAKAEIAAIVRHVGA
;
A
#
# COMPACT_ATOMS: atom_id res chain seq x y z
N MET A 1 -40.01 -24.88 -4.30
CA MET A 1 -39.32 -24.22 -3.19
C MET A 1 -40.24 -23.16 -2.62
N ASN A 2 -40.66 -23.27 -1.35
CA ASN A 2 -41.56 -22.30 -0.72
C ASN A 2 -40.76 -21.06 -0.22
N ALA A 3 -41.47 -20.00 0.18
CA ALA A 3 -40.83 -18.76 0.62
C ALA A 3 -39.87 -18.96 1.82
N ALA A 4 -40.17 -19.89 2.72
CA ALA A 4 -39.31 -20.19 3.87
C ALA A 4 -38.00 -20.88 3.46
N GLU A 5 -38.05 -21.80 2.49
CA GLU A 5 -36.87 -22.46 1.92
C GLU A 5 -35.97 -21.47 1.15
N LEU A 6 -36.58 -20.52 0.41
CA LEU A 6 -35.85 -19.43 -0.25
C LEU A 6 -35.12 -18.53 0.76
N ILE A 7 -35.81 -18.14 1.84
CA ILE A 7 -35.21 -17.30 2.90
C ILE A 7 -34.09 -18.07 3.63
N ALA A 8 -34.32 -19.34 3.98
CA ALA A 8 -33.32 -20.19 4.64
C ALA A 8 -32.07 -20.38 3.75
N ALA A 9 -32.24 -20.56 2.44
CA ALA A 9 -31.13 -20.66 1.49
C ALA A 9 -30.38 -19.33 1.30
N ALA A 10 -31.08 -18.19 1.41
CA ALA A 10 -30.51 -16.85 1.27
C ALA A 10 -29.82 -16.34 2.56
N TRP A 11 -30.22 -16.85 3.73
CA TRP A 11 -29.76 -16.35 5.03
C TRP A 11 -28.23 -16.33 5.22
N PRO A 12 -27.48 -17.40 4.86
CA PRO A 12 -26.01 -17.38 4.97
C PRO A 12 -25.36 -16.31 4.10
N TRP A 13 -25.93 -16.05 2.91
CA TRP A 13 -25.45 -15.02 2.01
C TRP A 13 -25.72 -13.62 2.55
N LEU A 14 -26.91 -13.39 3.10
CA LEU A 14 -27.26 -12.12 3.74
C LEU A 14 -26.35 -11.82 4.93
N LEU A 15 -26.07 -12.83 5.77
CA LEU A 15 -25.11 -12.70 6.88
C LEU A 15 -23.69 -12.44 6.37
N GLY A 16 -23.25 -13.13 5.32
CA GLY A 16 -21.93 -12.94 4.72
C GLY A 16 -21.76 -11.54 4.13
N VAL A 17 -22.72 -11.09 3.33
CA VAL A 17 -22.73 -9.73 2.74
C VAL A 17 -22.82 -8.67 3.84
N GLY A 18 -23.72 -8.84 4.82
CA GLY A 18 -23.85 -7.94 5.96
C GLY A 18 -22.55 -7.83 6.77
N GLY A 19 -21.89 -8.96 7.03
CA GLY A 19 -20.60 -8.99 7.72
C GLY A 19 -19.48 -8.28 6.95
N LEU A 20 -19.40 -8.47 5.64
CA LEU A 20 -18.44 -7.75 4.79
C LEU A 20 -18.71 -6.24 4.77
N LEU A 21 -19.97 -5.83 4.64
CA LEU A 21 -20.36 -4.43 4.70
C LEU A 21 -19.99 -3.80 6.04
N ALA A 22 -20.30 -4.47 7.16
CA ALA A 22 -19.92 -4.01 8.48
C ALA A 22 -18.39 -3.84 8.63
N LEU A 23 -17.61 -4.79 8.09
CA LEU A 23 -16.15 -4.70 8.08
C LEU A 23 -15.65 -3.48 7.28
N PHE A 24 -16.21 -3.23 6.10
CA PHE A 24 -15.84 -2.07 5.27
C PHE A 24 -16.23 -0.75 5.92
N LEU A 25 -17.41 -0.69 6.56
CA LEU A 25 -17.85 0.47 7.33
C LEU A 25 -16.90 0.74 8.50
N LEU A 26 -16.48 -0.30 9.23
CA LEU A 26 -15.50 -0.17 10.31
C LEU A 26 -14.14 0.33 9.79
N TRP A 27 -13.69 -0.17 8.63
CA TRP A 27 -12.47 0.31 7.99
C TRP A 27 -12.54 1.78 7.56
N LEU A 28 -13.72 2.28 7.24
CA LEU A 28 -13.93 3.69 6.90
C LEU A 28 -14.08 4.56 8.16
N LEU A 29 -14.70 4.04 9.21
CA LEU A 29 -15.01 4.80 10.42
C LEU A 29 -13.73 5.32 11.09
N VAL A 30 -12.73 4.44 11.28
CA VAL A 30 -11.46 4.82 11.95
C VAL A 30 -10.75 6.02 11.27
N PRO A 31 -10.45 6.00 9.96
CA PRO A 31 -9.79 7.12 9.30
C PRO A 31 -10.69 8.36 9.18
N LEU A 32 -12.02 8.21 9.10
CA LEU A 32 -12.93 9.37 9.14
C LEU A 32 -12.90 10.03 10.51
N THR A 33 -13.06 9.28 11.59
CA THR A 33 -12.95 9.82 12.95
C THR A 33 -11.61 10.52 13.14
N ALA A 34 -10.51 9.87 12.73
CA ALA A 34 -9.18 10.48 12.79
C ALA A 34 -9.13 11.81 12.02
N LEU A 35 -9.57 11.83 10.76
CA LEU A 35 -9.62 13.04 9.92
C LEU A 35 -10.42 14.17 10.56
N TRP A 36 -11.58 13.88 11.13
CA TRP A 36 -12.47 14.88 11.69
C TRP A 36 -11.94 15.50 13.00
N CYS A 37 -11.04 14.79 13.70
CA CYS A 37 -10.30 15.32 14.84
C CYS A 37 -9.10 16.21 14.48
N LEU A 38 -8.68 16.30 13.21
CA LEU A 38 -7.50 17.08 12.81
C LEU A 38 -7.83 18.58 12.62
N PRO A 39 -6.86 19.50 12.81
CA PRO A 39 -7.01 20.92 12.51
C PRO A 39 -6.92 21.18 10.99
N VAL A 40 -7.88 20.63 10.24
CA VAL A 40 -8.01 20.79 8.79
C VAL A 40 -9.30 21.56 8.50
N PRO A 41 -9.31 22.52 7.55
CA PRO A 41 -10.53 23.23 7.19
C PRO A 41 -11.67 22.27 6.81
N VAL A 42 -12.89 22.59 7.24
CA VAL A 42 -14.07 21.71 7.09
C VAL A 42 -14.31 21.30 5.63
N VAL A 43 -14.10 22.21 4.68
CA VAL A 43 -14.23 21.93 3.25
C VAL A 43 -13.31 20.80 2.79
N HIS A 44 -12.07 20.73 3.30
CA HIS A 44 -11.13 19.67 2.97
C HIS A 44 -11.46 18.37 3.71
N LYS A 45 -11.98 18.43 4.95
CA LYS A 45 -12.49 17.24 5.64
C LYS A 45 -13.64 16.58 4.88
N LEU A 46 -14.59 17.37 4.38
CA LEU A 46 -15.71 16.88 3.58
C LEU A 46 -15.24 16.23 2.26
N ARG A 47 -14.35 16.91 1.52
CA ARG A 47 -13.79 16.40 0.26
C ARG A 47 -12.94 15.14 0.48
N ALA A 48 -12.11 15.11 1.53
CA ALA A 48 -11.34 13.94 1.91
C ALA A 48 -12.25 12.77 2.29
N SER A 49 -13.34 13.02 3.03
CA SER A 49 -14.32 11.99 3.41
C SER A 49 -14.95 11.34 2.17
N ALA A 50 -15.40 12.15 1.20
CA ALA A 50 -15.93 11.64 -0.07
C ALA A 50 -14.87 10.86 -0.86
N CYS A 51 -13.62 11.36 -0.89
CA CYS A 51 -12.50 10.66 -1.50
C CYS A 51 -12.22 9.31 -0.83
N PHE A 52 -12.34 9.21 0.49
CA PHE A 52 -12.13 7.97 1.25
C PHE A 52 -13.19 6.92 0.95
N VAL A 53 -14.46 7.32 0.81
CA VAL A 53 -15.53 6.42 0.34
C VAL A 53 -15.20 5.87 -1.05
N GLY A 54 -14.80 6.74 -1.99
CA GLY A 54 -14.42 6.32 -3.34
C GLY A 54 -13.19 5.41 -3.38
N ALA A 55 -12.20 5.68 -2.53
CA ALA A 55 -11.01 4.83 -2.38
C ALA A 55 -11.34 3.46 -1.78
N LEU A 56 -12.22 3.42 -0.77
CA LEU A 56 -12.71 2.17 -0.17
C LEU A 56 -13.41 1.29 -1.20
N ALA A 57 -14.33 1.87 -1.98
CA ALA A 57 -15.05 1.13 -3.03
C ALA A 57 -14.09 0.48 -4.04
N ARG A 58 -13.03 1.20 -4.44
CA ARG A 58 -12.00 0.67 -5.36
C ARG A 58 -11.05 -0.33 -4.70
N ALA A 59 -10.78 -0.17 -3.41
CA ALA A 59 -9.90 -1.07 -2.67
C ALA A 59 -10.61 -2.29 -2.09
N ALA A 60 -11.94 -2.35 -2.15
CA ALA A 60 -12.73 -3.47 -1.63
C ALA A 60 -12.27 -4.81 -2.22
N LEU A 61 -12.21 -4.89 -3.55
CA LEU A 61 -11.82 -6.12 -4.24
C LEU A 61 -10.35 -6.54 -3.95
N PRO A 62 -9.34 -5.66 -4.08
CA PRO A 62 -7.97 -5.96 -3.65
C PRO A 62 -7.87 -6.38 -2.19
N LYS A 63 -8.72 -5.88 -1.29
CA LYS A 63 -8.69 -6.30 0.11
C LYS A 63 -9.30 -7.66 0.34
N LEU A 64 -10.39 -8.01 -0.34
CA LEU A 64 -10.96 -9.36 -0.26
C LEU A 64 -9.95 -10.40 -0.72
N PHE A 65 -9.33 -10.19 -1.90
CA PHE A 65 -8.23 -11.04 -2.36
C PHE A 65 -6.99 -10.96 -1.45
N GLY A 66 -6.70 -9.78 -0.90
CA GLY A 66 -5.62 -9.60 0.05
C GLY A 66 -5.82 -10.40 1.33
N LEU A 67 -7.06 -10.59 1.80
CA LEU A 67 -7.35 -11.43 2.95
C LEU A 67 -7.20 -12.92 2.61
N SER A 68 -7.70 -13.36 1.45
CA SER A 68 -7.56 -14.76 1.03
C SER A 68 -6.14 -15.15 0.64
N ALA A 69 -5.27 -14.18 0.30
CA ALA A 69 -3.89 -14.44 -0.10
C ALA A 69 -3.08 -15.24 0.91
N TYR A 70 -3.36 -15.14 2.22
CA TYR A 70 -2.66 -15.92 3.23
C TYR A 70 -2.88 -17.43 3.10
N LEU A 71 -4.02 -17.83 2.50
CA LEU A 71 -4.36 -19.21 2.20
C LEU A 71 -3.96 -19.58 0.76
N VAL A 72 -4.17 -18.68 -0.19
CA VAL A 72 -4.00 -18.96 -1.63
C VAL A 72 -2.54 -18.88 -2.07
N VAL A 73 -1.78 -17.87 -1.65
CA VAL A 73 -0.38 -17.67 -2.07
C VAL A 73 0.51 -18.89 -1.78
N PRO A 74 0.44 -19.54 -0.59
CA PRO A 74 1.22 -20.76 -0.34
C PRO A 74 0.94 -21.88 -1.35
N LEU A 75 -0.31 -22.03 -1.80
CA LEU A 75 -0.71 -23.03 -2.80
C LEU A 75 -0.23 -22.65 -4.20
N LEU A 76 -0.35 -21.37 -4.57
CA LEU A 76 0.15 -20.85 -5.85
C LEU A 76 1.66 -21.04 -5.97
N VAL A 77 2.40 -20.66 -4.94
CA VAL A 77 3.86 -20.74 -4.95
C VAL A 77 4.37 -22.17 -5.09
N ARG A 78 3.68 -23.17 -4.51
CA ARG A 78 4.00 -24.59 -4.70
C ARG A 78 3.89 -25.07 -6.15
N ARG A 79 3.08 -24.39 -6.97
CA ARG A 79 2.87 -24.72 -8.39
C ARG A 79 3.79 -23.94 -9.32
N LEU A 80 4.53 -22.94 -8.83
CA LEU A 80 5.43 -22.16 -9.65
C LEU A 80 6.71 -22.95 -9.94
N SER A 81 7.09 -23.04 -11.21
CA SER A 81 8.41 -23.53 -11.59
C SER A 81 9.51 -22.62 -11.08
N TRP A 82 10.73 -23.14 -10.95
CA TRP A 82 11.90 -22.34 -10.58
C TRP A 82 12.10 -21.13 -11.51
N SER A 83 11.92 -21.35 -12.81
CA SER A 83 12.06 -20.33 -13.87
C SER A 83 10.90 -19.34 -13.97
N ALA A 84 9.81 -19.50 -13.20
CA ALA A 84 8.66 -18.60 -13.31
C ALA A 84 9.01 -17.14 -12.98
N GLU A 85 8.61 -16.22 -13.86
CA GLU A 85 8.74 -14.76 -13.67
C GLU A 85 7.42 -14.08 -13.26
N SER A 86 6.30 -14.72 -13.56
CA SER A 86 4.96 -14.20 -13.28
C SER A 86 4.04 -15.28 -12.73
N LEU A 87 2.94 -14.84 -12.14
CA LEU A 87 1.80 -15.73 -11.89
C LEU A 87 1.06 -16.00 -13.21
N ALA A 88 0.27 -17.07 -13.24
CA ALA A 88 -0.68 -17.29 -14.32
C ALA A 88 -1.70 -16.14 -14.38
N ARG A 89 -2.31 -15.93 -15.55
CA ARG A 89 -3.22 -14.79 -15.80
C ARG A 89 -4.33 -14.66 -14.75
N LEU A 90 -4.97 -15.77 -14.38
CA LEU A 90 -6.06 -15.79 -13.39
C LEU A 90 -5.56 -15.55 -11.96
N ASP A 91 -4.35 -15.99 -11.65
CA ASP A 91 -3.71 -15.79 -10.34
C ASP A 91 -3.10 -14.39 -10.19
N GLY A 92 -3.01 -13.64 -11.28
CA GLY A 92 -2.45 -12.29 -11.34
C GLY A 92 -3.11 -11.31 -10.36
N VAL A 93 -4.34 -11.57 -9.92
CA VAL A 93 -5.04 -10.80 -8.88
C VAL A 93 -4.30 -10.79 -7.53
N TYR A 94 -3.55 -11.84 -7.21
CA TYR A 94 -2.70 -11.93 -6.02
C TYR A 94 -1.31 -11.33 -6.24
N GLY A 95 -0.97 -11.02 -7.48
CA GLY A 95 0.36 -10.59 -7.90
C GLY A 95 0.75 -9.18 -7.46
N ASN A 96 2.01 -8.87 -7.76
CA ASN A 96 2.66 -7.59 -7.49
C ASN A 96 3.20 -6.97 -8.80
N ASN A 97 3.42 -5.66 -8.83
CA ASN A 97 3.89 -4.91 -10.01
C ASN A 97 5.35 -5.19 -10.38
N TRP A 98 6.04 -5.96 -9.55
CA TRP A 98 7.43 -6.36 -9.70
C TRP A 98 7.63 -7.85 -9.94
N GLY A 99 6.56 -8.56 -10.30
CA GLY A 99 6.59 -10.00 -10.53
C GLY A 99 6.70 -10.82 -9.24
N VAL A 100 6.93 -12.13 -9.41
CA VAL A 100 6.94 -13.10 -8.30
C VAL A 100 8.27 -13.19 -7.57
N ASN A 101 9.35 -12.71 -8.19
CA ASN A 101 10.72 -12.77 -7.69
C ASN A 101 11.23 -11.39 -7.20
N GLY A 102 10.33 -10.51 -6.75
CA GLY A 102 10.66 -9.10 -6.46
C GLY A 102 11.36 -8.86 -5.13
N ASP A 103 11.62 -9.90 -4.32
CA ASP A 103 12.44 -9.82 -3.12
C ASP A 103 13.93 -9.73 -3.47
N LYS A 104 14.36 -8.59 -4.05
CA LYS A 104 15.77 -8.35 -4.40
C LYS A 104 16.15 -6.88 -4.31
N ARG A 105 17.44 -6.63 -4.02
CA ARG A 105 18.03 -5.28 -3.87
C ARG A 105 18.55 -4.64 -5.16
N LEU A 106 18.64 -5.39 -6.28
CA LEU A 106 19.15 -4.87 -7.56
C LEU A 106 18.04 -4.28 -8.43
N TRP A 107 18.01 -2.95 -8.50
CA TRP A 107 17.08 -2.16 -9.29
C TRP A 107 17.89 -1.23 -10.18
N ILE A 108 17.57 -1.19 -11.47
CA ILE A 108 18.15 -0.21 -12.39
C ILE A 108 17.18 0.94 -12.54
N ASP A 109 17.66 2.17 -12.48
CA ASP A 109 16.88 3.35 -12.85
C ASP A 109 17.45 3.91 -14.16
N PRO A 110 17.10 3.29 -15.30
CA PRO A 110 17.72 3.60 -16.59
C PRO A 110 17.52 5.05 -17.03
N GLU A 111 16.52 5.74 -16.48
CA GLU A 111 16.15 7.10 -16.84
C GLU A 111 16.51 8.12 -15.73
N GLY A 112 17.12 7.69 -14.62
CA GLY A 112 17.45 8.58 -13.50
C GLY A 112 16.22 9.19 -12.80
N THR A 113 15.06 8.56 -12.96
CA THR A 113 13.76 9.06 -12.51
C THR A 113 13.44 8.67 -11.08
N GLY A 114 14.24 7.86 -10.41
CA GLY A 114 13.93 7.23 -9.13
C GLY A 114 12.92 6.07 -9.24
N ALA A 115 12.52 5.68 -10.45
CA ALA A 115 11.62 4.55 -10.69
C ALA A 115 12.41 3.30 -11.13
N GLY A 116 13.05 2.62 -10.17
CA GLY A 116 13.86 1.47 -10.52
C GLY A 116 13.04 0.31 -11.12
N ILE A 117 13.60 -0.40 -12.10
CA ILE A 117 13.10 -1.67 -12.62
C ILE A 117 13.94 -2.80 -12.01
N PRO A 118 13.32 -3.81 -11.38
CA PRO A 118 14.03 -4.92 -10.76
C PRO A 118 14.72 -5.82 -11.80
N LEU A 119 16.06 -5.90 -11.80
CA LEU A 119 16.84 -6.73 -12.74
C LEU A 119 16.54 -8.23 -12.62
N PRO A 120 16.42 -9.01 -13.71
CA PRO A 120 16.10 -10.44 -13.64
C PRO A 120 16.93 -11.20 -12.59
N VAL A 121 16.29 -12.08 -11.82
CA VAL A 121 17.01 -12.89 -10.82
C VAL A 121 17.74 -14.00 -11.55
N SER A 122 18.99 -14.29 -11.18
CA SER A 122 19.72 -15.44 -11.71
C SER A 122 18.90 -16.74 -11.56
N LEU A 123 19.08 -17.68 -12.48
CA LEU A 123 18.59 -19.05 -12.30
C LEU A 123 19.57 -19.89 -11.48
N LEU A 124 20.84 -19.48 -11.43
CA LEU A 124 21.88 -20.13 -10.66
C LEU A 124 21.73 -19.79 -9.19
N ASP A 125 21.72 -20.82 -8.36
CA ASP A 125 21.66 -20.68 -6.91
C ASP A 125 23.06 -20.49 -6.33
N THR A 126 23.55 -19.26 -6.39
CA THR A 126 24.87 -18.87 -5.85
C THR A 126 24.72 -18.06 -4.55
N PRO A 127 25.78 -17.98 -3.72
CA PRO A 127 25.77 -17.13 -2.53
C PRO A 127 25.40 -15.67 -2.84
N GLU A 128 25.87 -15.14 -3.97
CA GLU A 128 25.59 -13.77 -4.42
C GLU A 128 24.10 -13.59 -4.74
N ALA A 129 23.49 -14.57 -5.42
CA ALA A 129 22.05 -14.53 -5.73
C ALA A 129 21.18 -14.61 -4.46
N ARG A 130 21.59 -15.42 -3.47
CA ARG A 130 20.92 -15.50 -2.16
C ARG A 130 21.08 -14.22 -1.35
N ALA A 131 22.23 -13.55 -1.44
CA ALA A 131 22.49 -12.29 -0.75
C ALA A 131 21.58 -11.14 -1.24
N LEU A 132 20.99 -11.26 -2.43
CA LEU A 132 20.01 -10.29 -2.94
C LEU A 132 18.70 -10.30 -2.15
N CYS A 133 18.34 -11.43 -1.55
CA CYS A 133 17.06 -11.65 -0.90
C CYS A 133 16.95 -10.83 0.40
N TYR A 134 16.07 -9.83 0.40
CA TYR A 134 15.97 -8.87 1.50
C TYR A 134 15.02 -9.33 2.62
N TRP A 135 13.87 -9.92 2.26
CA TRP A 135 12.86 -10.37 3.23
C TRP A 135 13.14 -11.75 3.79
N CYS A 136 13.84 -12.60 3.05
CA CYS A 136 14.28 -13.93 3.49
C CYS A 136 15.79 -14.08 3.34
N PRO A 137 16.61 -13.42 4.20
CA PRO A 137 18.06 -13.51 4.12
C PRO A 137 18.56 -14.96 4.06
N GLY A 138 19.47 -15.24 3.13
CA GLY A 138 20.03 -16.58 2.91
C GLY A 138 19.22 -17.47 1.97
N GLU A 139 17.99 -17.10 1.63
CA GLU A 139 17.19 -17.79 0.61
C GLU A 139 17.46 -17.21 -0.78
N HIS A 140 17.35 -18.03 -1.82
CA HIS A 140 17.31 -17.53 -3.19
C HIS A 140 15.98 -16.80 -3.43
N PRO A 141 15.91 -15.65 -4.13
CA PRO A 141 14.64 -14.93 -4.38
C PRO A 141 13.58 -15.74 -5.13
N ARG A 142 14.00 -16.79 -5.88
CA ARG A 142 13.10 -17.75 -6.55
C ARG A 142 12.61 -18.89 -5.66
N SER A 143 13.17 -19.03 -4.46
CA SER A 143 12.74 -20.07 -3.51
C SER A 143 11.26 -19.89 -3.15
N ALA A 144 10.60 -21.01 -2.83
CA ALA A 144 9.21 -20.97 -2.39
C ALA A 144 9.02 -20.07 -1.14
N LYS A 145 10.01 -20.06 -0.24
CA LYS A 145 9.97 -19.24 0.97
C LYS A 145 10.05 -17.74 0.66
N ALA A 146 11.00 -17.32 -0.17
CA ALA A 146 11.12 -15.92 -0.60
C ALA A 146 9.89 -15.45 -1.39
N ARG A 147 9.42 -16.25 -2.36
CA ARG A 147 8.20 -15.94 -3.14
C ARG A 147 6.96 -15.82 -2.27
N ARG A 148 6.79 -16.71 -1.30
CA ARG A 148 5.68 -16.64 -0.33
C ARG A 148 5.76 -15.35 0.47
N ALA A 149 6.91 -15.02 1.06
CA ALA A 149 7.09 -13.79 1.83
C ALA A 149 6.79 -12.55 0.97
N TRP A 150 7.33 -12.51 -0.25
CA TRP A 150 7.15 -11.41 -1.20
C TRP A 150 5.69 -11.21 -1.60
N LEU A 151 5.04 -12.27 -2.10
CA LEU A 151 3.67 -12.23 -2.59
C LEU A 151 2.68 -12.02 -1.46
N THR A 152 2.89 -12.56 -0.26
CA THR A 152 2.01 -12.28 0.88
C THR A 152 2.15 -10.82 1.32
N ARG A 153 3.35 -10.25 1.34
CA ARG A 153 3.56 -8.84 1.74
C ARG A 153 2.96 -7.85 0.74
N ASN A 154 3.22 -8.06 -0.55
CA ASN A 154 2.84 -7.14 -1.63
C ASN A 154 1.63 -7.63 -2.44
N ARG A 155 0.84 -8.54 -1.85
CA ARG A 155 -0.37 -9.12 -2.44
C ARG A 155 -1.29 -8.07 -3.03
N CYS A 156 -1.82 -8.37 -4.21
CA CYS A 156 -2.84 -7.58 -4.89
C CYS A 156 -2.42 -6.15 -5.25
N THR A 157 -1.13 -5.80 -5.17
CA THR A 157 -0.65 -4.45 -5.54
C THR A 157 -0.94 -4.17 -7.02
N ASN A 158 -0.83 -5.18 -7.89
CA ASN A 158 -1.25 -5.06 -9.29
C ASN A 158 -2.71 -4.69 -9.44
N LEU A 159 -3.58 -5.42 -8.74
CA LEU A 159 -5.02 -5.18 -8.79
C LEU A 159 -5.36 -3.78 -8.24
N SER A 160 -4.70 -3.35 -7.16
CA SER A 160 -4.84 -1.99 -6.64
C SER A 160 -4.40 -0.93 -7.65
N LEU A 161 -3.32 -1.15 -8.41
CA LEU A 161 -2.88 -0.22 -9.46
C LEU A 161 -3.87 -0.19 -10.64
N GLN A 162 -4.38 -1.35 -11.07
CA GLN A 162 -5.40 -1.43 -12.11
C GLN A 162 -6.70 -0.70 -11.72
N LEU A 163 -7.04 -0.69 -10.43
CA LEU A 163 -8.21 0.02 -9.89
C LEU A 163 -7.87 1.46 -9.43
N GLY A 164 -6.61 1.87 -9.55
CA GLY A 164 -6.11 3.19 -9.21
C GLY A 164 -6.67 4.32 -10.08
N LYS A 165 -6.23 5.54 -9.78
CA LYS A 165 -6.54 6.76 -10.54
C LYS A 165 -5.28 7.22 -11.30
N PRO A 166 -5.42 7.92 -12.43
CA PRO A 166 -4.29 8.63 -13.02
C PRO A 166 -3.61 9.54 -11.98
N TRP A 167 -2.30 9.73 -12.11
CA TRP A 167 -1.60 10.69 -11.26
C TRP A 167 -2.17 12.10 -11.50
N PRO A 168 -2.61 12.81 -10.44
CA PRO A 168 -3.10 14.16 -10.59
C PRO A 168 -1.96 15.10 -10.98
N THR A 169 -2.28 16.14 -11.74
CA THR A 169 -1.37 17.24 -12.06
C THR A 169 -1.66 18.44 -11.15
N GLY A 170 -0.75 19.41 -11.14
CA GLY A 170 -0.90 20.63 -10.34
C GLY A 170 -0.28 20.54 -8.94
N PRO A 171 -0.43 21.61 -8.14
CA PRO A 171 0.25 21.73 -6.86
C PRO A 171 -0.25 20.68 -5.86
N LYS A 172 0.69 20.10 -5.12
CA LYS A 172 0.39 19.21 -4.00
C LYS A 172 0.27 20.06 -2.74
N GLN A 173 -0.82 19.85 -1.99
CA GLN A 173 -1.06 20.51 -0.72
C GLN A 173 -0.90 19.50 0.42
N ALA A 174 -0.47 19.96 1.58
CA ALA A 174 -0.38 19.14 2.77
C ALA A 174 -0.78 19.90 4.03
N TRP A 175 -1.56 19.27 4.89
CA TRP A 175 -1.81 19.71 6.27
C TRP A 175 -1.09 18.77 7.23
N GLY A 176 -0.45 19.30 8.27
CA GLY A 176 0.31 18.53 9.25
C GLY A 176 1.79 18.36 8.90
N ASP A 177 2.43 17.33 9.44
CA ASP A 177 3.86 17.07 9.28
C ASP A 177 4.12 16.14 8.09
N ILE A 178 4.63 16.68 6.98
CA ILE A 178 4.90 15.91 5.76
C ILE A 178 5.96 14.82 5.92
N ASP A 179 6.75 14.89 7.00
CA ASP A 179 7.76 13.89 7.34
C ASP A 179 7.20 12.81 8.28
N THR A 180 5.87 12.77 8.47
CA THR A 180 5.21 11.74 9.27
C THR A 180 5.54 10.35 8.73
N GLU A 181 6.08 9.50 9.60
CA GLU A 181 6.34 8.09 9.33
C GLU A 181 6.49 7.28 10.63
N LYS A 182 6.96 6.02 10.55
CA LYS A 182 7.03 5.14 11.73
C LYS A 182 8.07 5.57 12.77
N SER A 183 9.12 6.23 12.32
CA SER A 183 10.24 6.78 13.11
C SER A 183 9.89 8.15 13.68
N ARG A 184 9.07 8.90 12.93
CA ARG A 184 8.58 10.24 13.27
C ARG A 184 7.05 10.25 13.36
N PRO A 185 6.49 9.85 14.53
CA PRO A 185 5.06 9.90 14.78
C PRO A 185 4.48 11.30 14.54
N GLY A 186 3.32 11.35 13.93
CA GLY A 186 2.66 12.57 13.48
C GLY A 186 1.44 12.23 12.64
N TRP A 187 0.96 13.21 11.89
CA TRP A 187 -0.06 13.03 10.87
C TRP A 187 0.18 14.00 9.72
N VAL A 188 -0.26 13.58 8.53
CA VAL A 188 -0.33 14.42 7.36
C VAL A 188 -1.55 14.05 6.52
N LEU A 189 -2.23 15.07 6.02
CA LEU A 189 -3.23 14.92 4.96
C LEU A 189 -2.65 15.55 3.69
N PHE A 190 -2.38 14.74 2.67
CA PHE A 190 -2.03 15.23 1.35
C PHE A 190 -3.28 15.42 0.49
N GLU A 191 -3.27 16.46 -0.34
CA GLU A 191 -4.24 16.68 -1.41
C GLU A 191 -3.52 17.00 -2.72
N GLN A 192 -3.99 16.42 -3.81
CA GLN A 192 -3.55 16.81 -5.16
C GLN A 192 -4.63 16.45 -6.17
N GLY A 193 -5.10 17.43 -6.94
CA GLY A 193 -6.09 17.22 -8.00
C GLY A 193 -7.39 16.57 -7.51
N GLY A 194 -7.83 16.89 -6.29
CA GLY A 194 -9.03 16.34 -5.66
C GLY A 194 -8.87 14.94 -5.06
N LEU A 195 -7.69 14.33 -5.17
CA LEU A 195 -7.36 13.10 -4.44
C LEU A 195 -6.79 13.45 -3.08
N TYR A 196 -7.16 12.66 -2.07
CA TYR A 196 -6.69 12.82 -0.69
C TYR A 196 -5.97 11.56 -0.19
N HIS A 197 -4.95 11.78 0.65
CA HIS A 197 -4.24 10.74 1.39
C HIS A 197 -4.05 11.16 2.84
N LEU A 198 -4.73 10.49 3.76
CA LEU A 198 -4.39 10.60 5.19
C LEU A 198 -3.32 9.58 5.54
N HIS A 199 -2.19 10.06 6.06
CA HIS A 199 -1.17 9.25 6.68
C HIS A 199 -1.00 9.67 8.14
N GLY A 200 -1.25 8.77 9.08
CA GLY A 200 -1.08 9.03 10.50
C GLY A 200 -0.22 7.96 11.16
N CYS A 201 0.66 8.37 12.05
CA CYS A 201 1.48 7.51 12.89
C CYS A 201 1.39 8.03 14.34
N LEU A 202 0.62 7.35 15.19
CA LEU A 202 0.52 7.69 16.61
C LEU A 202 1.47 6.81 17.41
N ALA A 203 2.31 7.41 18.26
CA ALA A 203 3.25 6.69 19.08
C ALA A 203 2.52 5.86 20.16
N LEU A 204 2.84 4.57 20.25
CA LEU A 204 2.33 3.64 21.27
C LEU A 204 3.50 2.84 21.85
N GLY A 205 4.37 3.54 22.58
CA GLY A 205 5.62 2.97 23.11
C GLY A 205 6.56 2.50 22.00
N GLY A 206 6.99 1.23 22.04
CA GLY A 206 7.83 0.62 21.01
C GLY A 206 7.12 0.30 19.68
N ARG A 207 5.85 0.70 19.53
CA ARG A 207 5.04 0.55 18.33
C ARG A 207 4.44 1.88 17.90
N VAL A 208 3.89 1.91 16.70
CA VAL A 208 3.08 3.04 16.22
C VAL A 208 1.74 2.54 15.69
N LEU A 209 0.65 3.22 16.04
CA LEU A 209 -0.62 3.04 15.35
C LEU A 209 -0.57 3.80 14.04
N ARG A 210 -0.50 3.06 12.94
CA ARG A 210 -0.43 3.61 11.60
C ARG A 210 -1.79 3.54 10.90
N ILE A 211 -2.24 4.70 10.44
CA ILE A 211 -3.39 4.90 9.55
C ILE A 211 -2.84 5.33 8.19
N SER A 212 -3.32 4.74 7.11
CA SER A 212 -3.00 5.18 5.75
C SER A 212 -4.22 4.95 4.86
N PHE A 213 -4.92 6.02 4.51
CA PHE A 213 -6.23 5.92 3.87
C PHE A 213 -6.42 6.93 2.73
N GLY A 214 -7.09 6.52 1.65
CA GLY A 214 -7.33 7.34 0.46
C GLY A 214 -6.55 6.83 -0.75
N TYR A 215 -5.89 7.71 -1.49
CA TYR A 215 -4.99 7.34 -2.60
C TYR A 215 -3.54 7.59 -2.20
N LYS A 216 -2.61 6.68 -2.52
CA LYS A 216 -1.20 6.75 -2.06
C LYS A 216 -0.42 7.87 -2.78
N LEU A 217 -0.66 9.13 -2.41
CA LEU A 217 0.02 10.31 -2.96
C LEU A 217 1.45 10.43 -2.43
N GLY A 218 1.64 10.25 -1.12
CA GLY A 218 2.94 10.35 -0.44
C GLY A 218 3.60 11.73 -0.50
N LYS A 219 4.69 11.87 0.26
CA LYS A 219 5.59 13.05 0.21
C LYS A 219 6.13 13.22 -1.22
N LEU A 220 6.63 12.14 -1.80
CA LEU A 220 7.12 12.07 -3.18
C LEU A 220 6.21 11.19 -4.04
N ARG A 221 6.09 11.53 -5.32
CA ARG A 221 5.43 10.67 -6.31
C ARG A 221 6.18 9.34 -6.43
N ASP A 222 5.44 8.26 -6.26
CA ASP A 222 5.95 6.90 -6.54
C ASP A 222 5.93 6.66 -8.04
N ARG A 223 7.03 7.02 -8.72
CA ARG A 223 7.15 6.92 -10.18
C ARG A 223 7.16 5.49 -10.70
N THR A 224 7.37 4.53 -9.81
CA THR A 224 7.24 3.12 -10.17
C THR A 224 5.80 2.67 -10.39
N PHE A 225 4.84 3.47 -9.94
CA PHE A 225 3.43 3.18 -10.08
C PHE A 225 2.87 3.99 -11.24
N PRO A 226 2.31 3.35 -12.28
CA PRO A 226 1.71 4.06 -13.41
C PRO A 226 0.45 4.85 -13.02
N ARG A 227 -0.15 4.53 -11.87
CA ARG A 227 -1.40 5.10 -11.35
C ARG A 227 -1.30 5.24 -9.84
N VAL A 228 -2.06 6.14 -9.24
CA VAL A 228 -2.18 6.27 -7.77
C VAL A 228 -3.09 5.14 -7.25
N PRO A 229 -2.56 4.14 -6.52
CA PRO A 229 -3.39 3.07 -6.01
C PRO A 229 -4.24 3.57 -4.83
N PRO A 230 -5.47 3.04 -4.64
CA PRO A 230 -6.19 3.26 -3.40
C PRO A 230 -5.49 2.47 -2.28
N THR A 231 -5.37 3.09 -1.12
CA THR A 231 -4.77 2.49 0.08
C THR A 231 -5.77 2.59 1.22
N ILE A 232 -6.09 1.43 1.81
CA ILE A 232 -6.99 1.35 2.98
C ILE A 232 -6.30 0.54 4.07
N VAL A 233 -5.58 1.26 4.92
CA VAL A 233 -4.98 0.75 6.16
C VAL A 233 -5.67 1.52 7.29
N PRO A 234 -6.80 1.00 7.80
CA PRO A 234 -7.58 1.68 8.83
C PRO A 234 -6.80 1.77 10.14
N ALA A 235 -6.09 0.70 10.48
CA ALA A 235 -5.20 0.62 11.62
C ALA A 235 -4.15 -0.47 11.37
N SER A 236 -2.92 -0.25 11.78
CA SER A 236 -1.88 -1.27 11.86
C SER A 236 -0.89 -0.91 12.96
N LEU A 237 -0.28 -1.90 13.60
CA LEU A 237 0.63 -1.70 14.75
C LEU A 237 2.06 -2.19 14.46
N PRO A 238 2.78 -1.62 13.47
CA PRO A 238 4.18 -1.96 13.25
C PRO A 238 5.06 -1.52 14.43
N ARG A 239 6.25 -2.12 14.52
CA ARG A 239 7.33 -1.61 15.38
C ARG A 239 7.67 -0.17 14.98
N ARG A 240 8.00 0.64 15.98
CA ARG A 240 8.51 2.00 15.78
C ARG A 240 9.82 1.94 15.00
N GLY A 241 10.00 2.86 14.06
CA GLY A 241 11.24 2.99 13.29
C GLY A 241 12.34 3.64 14.13
N ASP A 242 13.58 3.44 13.72
CA ASP A 242 14.72 4.16 14.25
C ASP A 242 14.75 5.60 13.69
N PRO A 243 14.68 6.64 14.53
CA PRO A 243 14.75 8.04 14.09
C PRO A 243 16.05 8.40 13.34
N GLU A 244 17.17 7.77 13.68
CA GLU A 244 18.46 8.10 13.04
C GLU A 244 18.51 7.56 11.60
N ALA A 245 17.99 6.35 11.38
CA ALA A 245 17.88 5.75 10.06
C ALA A 245 16.95 6.56 9.12
N ALA A 246 15.96 7.24 9.68
CA ALA A 246 15.07 8.14 8.95
C ALA A 246 15.77 9.41 8.48
N ALA A 247 16.49 10.08 9.40
CA ALA A 247 17.25 11.29 9.07
C ALA A 247 18.31 11.04 7.99
N ALA A 248 18.91 9.84 7.99
CA ALA A 248 19.87 9.45 6.96
C ALA A 248 19.25 9.35 5.56
N GLN A 249 17.97 8.98 5.41
CA GLN A 249 17.34 8.85 4.10
C GLN A 249 17.15 10.19 3.38
N ASP A 250 16.87 11.26 4.13
CA ASP A 250 16.67 12.60 3.55
C ASP A 250 17.96 13.19 2.94
N LEU A 251 19.14 12.75 3.41
CA LEU A 251 20.44 13.17 2.88
C LEU A 251 20.65 12.69 1.43
N PHE A 252 20.06 11.55 1.06
CA PHE A 252 20.23 10.92 -0.25
C PHE A 252 19.14 11.30 -1.27
N LEU A 253 18.28 12.28 -0.95
CA LEU A 253 17.28 12.76 -1.90
C LEU A 253 17.93 13.49 -3.08
N SER A 254 17.49 13.15 -4.29
CA SER A 254 17.89 13.86 -5.52
C SER A 254 17.46 15.32 -5.49
N ALA A 255 18.10 16.17 -6.29
CA ALA A 255 17.71 17.58 -6.42
C ALA A 255 16.24 17.73 -6.86
N GLU A 256 15.78 16.86 -7.75
CA GLU A 256 14.38 16.82 -8.21
C GLU A 256 13.41 16.46 -7.08
N ALA A 257 13.75 15.46 -6.26
CA ALA A 257 12.93 15.10 -5.10
C ALA A 257 12.86 16.24 -4.08
N LYS A 258 13.99 16.92 -3.82
CA LYS A 258 14.03 18.12 -2.97
C LYS A 258 13.16 19.24 -3.54
N ALA A 259 13.19 19.45 -4.86
CA ALA A 259 12.34 20.42 -5.53
C ALA A 259 10.84 20.07 -5.43
N GLU A 260 10.46 18.79 -5.60
CA GLU A 260 9.07 18.35 -5.41
C GLU A 260 8.60 18.64 -3.98
N ILE A 261 9.42 18.31 -2.97
CA ILE A 261 9.12 18.57 -1.55
C ILE A 261 9.00 20.07 -1.28
N ALA A 262 9.86 20.89 -1.87
CA ALA A 262 9.83 22.34 -1.74
C ALA A 262 8.59 22.96 -2.41
N ALA A 263 8.07 22.34 -3.48
CA ALA A 263 6.87 22.77 -4.18
C ALA A 263 5.56 22.39 -3.46
N ILE A 264 5.61 21.57 -2.40
CA ILE A 264 4.41 21.24 -1.61
C ILE A 264 3.96 22.47 -0.83
N VAL A 265 2.71 22.87 -1.04
CA VAL A 265 2.07 23.93 -0.26
C VAL A 265 1.74 23.36 1.12
N ARG A 266 2.48 23.81 2.14
CA ARG A 266 2.32 23.35 3.53
C ARG A 266 1.38 24.27 4.27
N HIS A 267 0.31 23.70 4.80
CA HIS A 267 -0.63 24.32 5.70
C HIS A 267 -0.28 23.87 7.13
N VAL A 268 0.59 24.64 7.79
CA VAL A 268 0.89 24.44 9.21
C VAL A 268 -0.30 24.95 10.01
N GLY A 269 -0.79 24.15 10.95
CA GLY A 269 -2.09 24.34 11.60
C GLY A 269 -2.36 25.77 12.07
N ALA A 270 -3.57 26.24 11.76
CA ALA A 270 -4.27 27.24 12.56
C ALA A 270 -4.81 26.59 13.84
#